data_AF-A0A3D3MRQ5-F1
#
_entry.id   AF-A0A3D3MRQ5-F1
#
_cell.length_a   1.000
_cell.length_b   1.000
_cell.length_c   1.000
_cell.angle_alpha   90.00
_cell.angle_beta   90.00
_cell.angle_gamma   90.00
#
_symmetry.space_group_name_H-M   'P 1'
#
loop_
_entity.id
_entity.type
_entity.pdbx_description
1 polymer ?
#
loop_
_entity_poly.entity_id
_entity_poly.type
_entity_poly.pdbx_seq_one_letter_code
_entity_poly.pdbx_strand_id
1 'polypeptide(L)'
;MSQLDLYIPFACKSINKHSAEVVSAKNLSDWFSEDYGLSKIYKGVFVSLLKKMVDKGILYPEKGCYYVVTEQLFNAIKSYKESDSSSSVEFLCNEVMNFAKNTYGIDYTIDEMQDGIIKFIDKHDGDLLFEEEKLIQIKKKQTSKEASIKKLPFVLSKFIIWSKDNAHDSYALVKNIAKGYALSSLISMRGIENYIGKMNGVIIALDAPIIFNLLGLNEKANFEMSSELLDILKKQGCSFVIFRQHYQEVIQTFNSTIHLLYTKNYSLDKASRLLKYAVRNKISSSVLKTKLALLDSILGKWGIKICDAPLSPNKYTEIDNEKLNELLLHRYQKNCVDIDENRRKTIDNDIDAISYIYRIRGNNPASNLKNCSAILVTNNIALAYASKHPALSSISHSIPVCMTDVFLSTILWFCFPDSSDDINEMVLLSECYKNLTLSDDILHRFYSEIKEIEKITPISEEIMLNINTSQMVQKLLEEKTFNDSSLYTDQTTAEILHEIEINKNKKINTLSGTLDSHDAKFLFIAKFVAGVIISTVWFGLVGLFYILKYI
;
A
#
# COMPACT_ATOMS: atom_id res chain seq x y z
N MET A 1 -2.77 -27.92 5.93
CA MET A 1 -3.60 -27.64 7.14
C MET A 1 -4.69 -26.69 6.69
N SER A 2 -5.98 -26.98 6.92
CA SER A 2 -7.05 -26.10 6.40
C SER A 2 -7.24 -24.95 7.37
N GLN A 3 -7.41 -23.70 6.90
CA GLN A 3 -7.41 -22.52 7.78
C GLN A 3 -8.47 -22.51 8.89
N LEU A 4 -9.56 -23.28 8.76
CA LEU A 4 -10.49 -23.56 9.87
C LEU A 4 -9.82 -24.23 11.09
N ASP A 5 -8.67 -24.88 10.91
CA ASP A 5 -7.88 -25.48 12.01
C ASP A 5 -7.35 -24.41 12.97
N LEU A 6 -7.16 -23.17 12.51
CA LEU A 6 -6.73 -22.03 13.33
C LEU A 6 -7.80 -21.60 14.34
N TYR A 7 -9.07 -21.98 14.13
CA TYR A 7 -10.21 -21.63 14.98
C TYR A 7 -10.60 -22.71 15.99
N ILE A 8 -10.06 -23.91 15.81
CA ILE A 8 -10.25 -24.99 16.77
C ILE A 8 -9.81 -24.59 18.19
N PRO A 9 -8.72 -23.85 18.42
CA PRO A 9 -8.34 -23.38 19.77
C PRO A 9 -9.40 -22.47 20.38
N PHE A 10 -9.92 -21.52 19.60
CA PHE A 10 -10.94 -20.58 20.03
C PHE A 10 -12.26 -21.30 20.36
N ALA A 11 -12.68 -22.23 19.50
CA ALA A 11 -13.82 -23.09 19.78
C ALA A 11 -13.60 -23.94 21.04
N CYS A 12 -12.42 -24.54 21.21
CA CYS A 12 -12.10 -25.31 22.41
C CYS A 12 -12.13 -24.44 23.68
N LYS A 13 -11.63 -23.20 23.61
CA LYS A 13 -11.65 -22.24 24.72
C LYS A 13 -13.08 -21.84 25.08
N SER A 14 -13.92 -21.49 24.11
CA SER A 14 -15.33 -21.18 24.37
C SER A 14 -16.08 -22.38 24.96
N ILE A 15 -15.89 -23.58 24.38
CA ILE A 15 -16.50 -24.82 24.92
C ILE A 15 -16.09 -25.05 26.38
N ASN A 16 -14.81 -24.85 26.70
CA ASN A 16 -14.29 -25.00 28.06
C ASN A 16 -14.79 -23.90 29.00
N LYS A 17 -14.83 -22.64 28.56
CA LYS A 17 -15.32 -21.50 29.34
C LYS A 17 -16.80 -21.65 29.73
N HIS A 18 -17.61 -22.17 28.79
CA HIS A 18 -19.03 -22.41 29.02
C HIS A 18 -19.33 -23.80 29.60
N SER A 19 -18.30 -24.60 29.93
CA SER A 19 -18.42 -25.95 30.50
C SER A 19 -19.44 -26.84 29.76
N ALA A 20 -19.45 -26.76 28.43
CA ALA A 20 -20.47 -27.41 27.62
C ALA A 20 -20.15 -28.88 27.36
N GLU A 21 -21.08 -29.78 27.66
CA GLU A 21 -20.98 -31.20 27.32
C GLU A 21 -21.47 -31.51 25.90
N VAL A 22 -22.39 -30.67 25.40
CA VAL A 22 -22.98 -30.76 24.06
C VAL A 22 -22.84 -29.42 23.36
N VAL A 23 -22.40 -29.46 22.10
CA VAL A 23 -22.10 -28.26 21.31
C VAL A 23 -22.91 -28.30 20.02
N SER A 24 -23.53 -27.18 19.68
CA SER A 24 -24.17 -26.97 18.38
C SER A 24 -23.55 -25.78 17.65
N ALA A 25 -23.83 -25.67 16.35
CA ALA A 25 -23.41 -24.52 15.56
C ALA A 25 -24.00 -23.20 16.09
N LYS A 26 -25.17 -23.26 16.75
CA LYS A 26 -25.77 -22.09 17.41
C LYS A 26 -24.99 -21.71 18.67
N ASN A 27 -24.64 -22.70 19.52
CA ASN A 27 -23.86 -22.45 20.72
C ASN A 27 -22.51 -21.80 20.40
N LEU A 28 -21.77 -22.34 19.42
CA LEU A 28 -20.51 -21.73 18.99
C LEU A 28 -20.70 -20.31 18.45
N SER A 29 -21.79 -20.06 17.71
CA SER A 29 -22.11 -18.71 17.22
C SER A 29 -22.35 -17.72 18.35
N ASP A 30 -23.12 -18.12 19.36
CA ASP A 30 -23.43 -17.28 20.51
C ASP A 30 -22.17 -17.01 21.33
N TRP A 31 -21.37 -18.05 21.62
CA TRP A 31 -20.12 -17.91 22.37
C TRP A 31 -19.06 -17.11 21.63
N PHE A 32 -18.94 -17.25 20.30
CA PHE A 32 -18.01 -16.41 19.54
C PHE A 32 -18.41 -14.94 19.54
N SER A 33 -19.72 -14.66 19.55
CA SER A 33 -20.23 -13.31 19.73
C SER A 33 -19.92 -12.76 21.13
N GLU A 34 -20.12 -13.56 22.18
CA GLU A 34 -19.89 -13.15 23.58
C GLU A 34 -18.41 -13.05 23.95
N ASP A 35 -17.60 -14.04 23.56
CA ASP A 35 -16.20 -14.17 23.95
C ASP A 35 -15.25 -13.33 23.09
N TYR A 36 -15.58 -13.18 21.81
CA TYR A 36 -14.67 -12.59 20.82
C TYR A 36 -15.30 -11.43 20.03
N GLY A 37 -16.56 -11.07 20.28
CA GLY A 37 -17.27 -10.03 19.53
C GLY A 37 -17.62 -10.42 18.09
N LEU A 38 -17.46 -11.71 17.72
CA LEU A 38 -17.62 -12.21 16.36
C LEU A 38 -19.09 -12.59 16.05
N SER A 39 -19.96 -11.59 16.04
CA SER A 39 -21.42 -11.77 15.89
C SER A 39 -21.89 -12.05 14.45
N LYS A 40 -21.06 -11.80 13.44
CA LYS A 40 -21.43 -11.86 12.02
C LYS A 40 -20.91 -13.09 11.28
N ILE A 41 -20.38 -14.10 11.99
CA ILE A 41 -19.88 -15.33 11.36
C ILE A 41 -21.06 -16.14 10.79
N TYR A 42 -20.91 -16.59 9.55
CA TYR A 42 -21.93 -17.39 8.90
C TYR A 42 -22.06 -18.79 9.53
N LYS A 43 -23.30 -19.25 9.71
CA LYS A 43 -23.61 -20.55 10.35
C LYS A 43 -22.89 -21.75 9.72
N GLY A 44 -22.68 -21.73 8.41
CA GLY A 44 -21.95 -22.79 7.68
C GLY A 44 -20.49 -22.96 8.10
N VAL A 45 -19.86 -21.89 8.61
CA VAL A 45 -18.50 -21.92 9.16
C VAL A 45 -18.48 -22.77 10.42
N PHE A 46 -19.41 -22.54 11.35
CA PHE A 46 -19.52 -23.32 12.58
C PHE A 46 -19.85 -24.79 12.31
N VAL A 47 -20.68 -25.08 11.30
CA VAL A 47 -20.95 -26.46 10.87
C VAL A 47 -19.66 -27.14 10.36
N SER A 48 -18.86 -26.43 9.57
CA SER A 48 -17.58 -26.95 9.05
C SER A 48 -16.54 -27.11 10.15
N LEU A 49 -16.52 -26.20 11.12
CA LEU A 49 -15.65 -26.24 12.29
C LEU A 49 -15.98 -27.44 13.17
N LEU A 50 -17.26 -27.69 13.45
CA LEU A 50 -17.71 -28.87 14.21
C LEU A 50 -17.28 -30.18 13.55
N LYS A 51 -17.43 -30.31 12.22
CA LYS A 51 -16.97 -31.48 11.47
C LYS A 51 -15.47 -31.72 11.63
N LYS A 52 -14.66 -30.65 11.53
CA LYS A 52 -13.22 -30.75 11.75
C LYS A 52 -12.84 -31.11 13.17
N MET A 53 -13.56 -30.61 14.15
CA MET A 53 -13.35 -30.97 15.55
C MET A 53 -13.69 -32.44 15.81
N VAL A 54 -14.66 -33.01 15.07
CA VAL A 54 -14.90 -34.46 15.02
C VAL A 54 -13.73 -35.20 14.37
N ASP A 55 -13.24 -34.74 13.21
CA ASP A 55 -12.10 -35.36 12.53
C ASP A 55 -10.83 -35.38 13.41
N LYS A 56 -10.68 -34.39 14.31
CA LYS A 56 -9.58 -34.31 15.29
C LYS A 56 -9.86 -35.06 16.60
N GLY A 57 -11.01 -35.70 16.77
CA GLY A 57 -11.38 -36.44 17.98
C GLY A 57 -11.71 -35.57 19.20
N ILE A 58 -11.87 -34.26 19.02
CA ILE A 58 -12.24 -33.31 20.09
C ILE A 58 -13.75 -33.42 20.39
N LEU A 59 -14.54 -33.73 19.36
CA LEU A 59 -15.97 -33.98 19.47
C LEU A 59 -16.30 -35.37 18.92
N TYR A 60 -17.39 -35.97 19.39
CA TYR A 60 -17.99 -37.15 18.73
C TYR A 60 -19.47 -36.90 18.40
N PRO A 61 -19.93 -37.31 17.20
CA PRO A 61 -21.32 -37.16 16.81
C PRO A 61 -22.16 -38.32 17.34
N GLU A 62 -23.23 -38.03 18.07
CA GLU A 62 -24.23 -39.02 18.49
C GLU A 62 -25.65 -38.43 18.39
N LYS A 63 -26.59 -39.16 17.75
CA LYS A 63 -28.01 -38.78 17.60
C LYS A 63 -28.25 -37.35 17.08
N GLY A 64 -27.37 -36.84 16.22
CA GLY A 64 -27.47 -35.49 15.65
C GLY A 64 -26.91 -34.37 16.53
N CYS A 65 -26.31 -34.71 17.67
CA CYS A 65 -25.63 -33.79 18.59
C CYS A 65 -24.11 -34.04 18.56
N TYR A 66 -23.32 -33.00 18.86
CA TYR A 66 -21.86 -33.13 19.02
C TYR A 66 -21.52 -33.09 20.51
N TYR A 67 -20.91 -34.15 21.00
CA TYR A 67 -20.52 -34.29 22.40
C TYR A 67 -19.03 -34.05 22.57
N VAL A 68 -18.65 -33.41 23.66
CA VAL A 68 -17.26 -33.00 23.93
C VAL A 68 -16.45 -34.16 24.52
N VAL A 69 -15.26 -34.40 23.96
CA VAL A 69 -14.28 -35.33 24.52
C VAL A 69 -13.33 -34.54 25.40
N THR A 70 -13.59 -34.53 26.71
CA THR A 70 -12.90 -33.67 27.69
C THR A 70 -11.37 -33.78 27.64
N GLU A 71 -10.82 -35.00 27.55
CA GLU A 71 -9.37 -35.22 27.49
C GLU A 71 -8.74 -34.61 26.23
N GLN A 72 -9.38 -34.80 25.07
CA GLN A 72 -8.94 -34.24 23.79
C GLN A 72 -9.09 -32.71 23.74
N LEU A 73 -10.14 -32.17 24.37
CA LEU A 73 -10.34 -30.73 24.53
C LEU A 73 -9.19 -30.10 25.34
N PHE A 74 -8.83 -30.68 26.49
CA PHE A 74 -7.72 -30.18 27.31
C PHE A 74 -6.37 -30.29 26.58
N ASN A 75 -6.12 -31.39 25.87
CA ASN A 75 -4.92 -31.55 25.06
C ASN A 75 -4.85 -30.52 23.92
N ALA A 76 -5.98 -30.26 23.26
CA ALA A 76 -6.08 -29.21 22.26
C ALA A 76 -5.75 -27.85 22.89
N ILE A 77 -6.38 -27.45 23.99
CA ILE A 77 -6.10 -26.17 24.66
C ILE A 77 -4.63 -26.04 25.06
N LYS A 78 -4.04 -27.08 25.66
CA LYS A 78 -2.64 -27.08 26.11
C LYS A 78 -1.63 -27.02 24.97
N SER A 79 -1.98 -27.54 23.80
CA SER A 79 -1.13 -27.50 22.61
C SER A 79 -0.98 -26.10 22.02
N TYR A 80 -1.95 -25.21 22.25
CA TYR A 80 -1.88 -23.81 21.86
C TYR A 80 -1.38 -22.98 23.05
N LYS A 81 -0.06 -22.74 23.10
CA LYS A 81 0.57 -21.91 24.14
C LYS A 81 -0.13 -20.57 24.27
N GLU A 82 -0.58 -20.26 25.48
CA GLU A 82 -1.02 -18.92 25.87
C GLU A 82 0.20 -18.00 25.94
N SER A 83 0.35 -17.10 24.98
CA SER A 83 0.78 -15.75 25.32
C SER A 83 -0.49 -14.98 25.66
N ASP A 84 -0.59 -14.41 26.85
CA ASP A 84 -1.67 -13.48 27.21
C ASP A 84 -1.81 -12.44 26.10
N SER A 85 -2.87 -12.55 25.30
CA SER A 85 -3.06 -11.71 24.11
C SER A 85 -3.38 -10.26 24.51
N SER A 86 -3.98 -10.05 25.69
CA SER A 86 -4.26 -8.72 26.26
C SER A 86 -2.98 -7.98 26.64
N SER A 87 -2.07 -8.63 27.38
CA SER A 87 -0.78 -8.04 27.77
C SER A 87 0.11 -7.75 26.55
N SER A 88 0.01 -8.57 25.50
CA SER A 88 0.72 -8.38 24.23
C SER A 88 0.21 -7.16 23.45
N VAL A 89 -1.11 -6.91 23.45
CA VAL A 89 -1.70 -5.73 22.80
C VAL A 89 -1.42 -4.45 23.58
N GLU A 90 -1.50 -4.49 24.91
CA GLU A 90 -1.11 -3.37 25.77
C GLU A 90 0.37 -3.01 25.62
N PHE A 91 1.24 -4.03 25.56
CA PHE A 91 2.66 -3.85 25.26
C PHE A 91 2.86 -3.13 23.92
N LEU A 92 2.20 -3.59 22.86
CA LEU A 92 2.27 -2.94 21.54
C LEU A 92 1.79 -1.49 21.60
N CYS A 93 0.67 -1.21 22.29
CA CYS A 93 0.16 0.15 22.44
C CYS A 93 1.18 1.07 23.12
N ASN A 94 1.81 0.60 24.20
CA ASN A 94 2.82 1.35 24.92
C ASN A 94 4.05 1.63 24.05
N GLU A 95 4.51 0.66 23.25
CA GLU A 95 5.63 0.84 22.33
C GLU A 95 5.33 1.90 21.25
N VAL A 96 4.13 1.86 20.66
CA VAL A 96 3.72 2.87 19.68
C VAL A 96 3.60 4.25 20.34
N MET A 97 3.04 4.33 21.54
CA MET A 97 2.92 5.58 22.30
C MET A 97 4.30 6.18 22.62
N ASN A 98 5.25 5.36 23.06
CA ASN A 98 6.63 5.77 23.29
C ASN A 98 7.30 6.28 22.01
N PHE A 99 7.10 5.57 20.89
CA PHE A 99 7.60 5.99 19.58
C PHE A 99 7.00 7.34 19.14
N ALA A 100 5.68 7.52 19.28
CA ALA A 100 4.98 8.75 18.93
C ALA A 100 5.48 9.95 19.75
N LYS A 101 5.68 9.76 21.05
CA LYS A 101 6.17 10.79 21.95
C LYS A 101 7.61 11.18 21.65
N ASN A 102 8.50 10.20 21.50
CA ASN A 102 9.93 10.44 21.29
C ASN A 102 10.23 11.01 19.89
N THR A 103 9.46 10.62 18.88
CA THR A 103 9.71 11.01 17.48
C THR A 103 8.97 12.27 17.09
N TYR A 104 7.73 12.43 17.55
CA TYR A 104 6.83 13.50 17.09
C TYR A 104 6.33 14.41 18.21
N GLY A 105 6.66 14.13 19.48
CA GLY A 105 6.15 14.88 20.63
C GLY A 105 4.64 14.75 20.81
N ILE A 106 4.04 13.64 20.35
CA ILE A 106 2.59 13.40 20.42
C ILE A 106 2.30 12.39 21.52
N ASP A 107 1.43 12.75 22.45
CA ASP A 107 0.89 11.86 23.46
C ASP A 107 -0.47 11.32 23.02
N TYR A 108 -0.67 10.00 23.18
CA TYR A 108 -1.93 9.29 22.95
C TYR A 108 -2.38 8.61 24.23
N THR A 109 -3.68 8.39 24.40
CA THR A 109 -4.17 7.46 25.43
C THR A 109 -4.12 6.02 24.92
N ILE A 110 -4.16 5.04 25.83
CA ILE A 110 -4.24 3.61 25.47
C ILE A 110 -5.50 3.35 24.61
N ASP A 111 -6.65 3.91 24.99
CA ASP A 111 -7.91 3.74 24.25
C ASP A 111 -7.82 4.32 22.82
N GLU A 112 -7.22 5.50 22.66
CA GLU A 112 -6.98 6.12 21.35
C GLU A 112 -6.07 5.26 20.48
N MET A 113 -5.04 4.66 21.10
CA MET A 113 -4.10 3.80 20.40
C MET A 113 -4.75 2.48 19.97
N GLN A 114 -5.52 1.85 20.85
CA GLN A 114 -6.23 0.60 20.55
C GLN A 114 -7.24 0.80 19.42
N ASP A 115 -8.10 1.81 19.51
CA ASP A 115 -9.07 2.16 18.45
C ASP A 115 -8.36 2.55 17.15
N GLY A 116 -7.25 3.27 17.25
CA GLY A 116 -6.41 3.64 16.11
C GLY A 116 -5.79 2.46 15.38
N ILE A 117 -5.24 1.49 16.11
CA ILE A 117 -4.68 0.25 15.55
C ILE A 117 -5.78 -0.55 14.86
N ILE A 118 -6.95 -0.70 15.50
CA ILE A 118 -8.09 -1.41 14.91
C ILE A 118 -8.53 -0.72 13.63
N LYS A 119 -8.69 0.61 13.62
CA LYS A 119 -9.08 1.37 12.42
C LYS A 119 -8.03 1.33 11.32
N PHE A 120 -6.75 1.37 11.68
CA PHE A 120 -5.64 1.25 10.73
C PHE A 120 -5.72 -0.10 10.01
N ILE A 121 -5.99 -1.17 10.76
CA ILE A 121 -6.16 -2.52 10.21
C ILE A 121 -7.53 -2.68 9.52
N ASP A 122 -8.60 -2.00 9.95
CA ASP A 122 -9.91 -2.01 9.27
C ASP A 122 -9.79 -1.45 7.84
N LYS A 123 -8.92 -0.45 7.64
CA LYS A 123 -8.61 0.10 6.32
C LYS A 123 -7.90 -0.91 5.39
N HIS A 124 -7.33 -2.01 5.92
CA HIS A 124 -6.68 -3.06 5.12
C HIS A 124 -7.66 -3.92 4.30
N ASP A 125 -8.90 -4.11 4.73
CA ASP A 125 -9.90 -4.95 4.02
C ASP A 125 -11.29 -4.28 3.87
N GLY A 126 -11.51 -3.13 4.53
CA GLY A 126 -12.82 -2.66 4.96
C GLY A 126 -13.67 -1.82 4.00
N ASP A 127 -13.26 -1.57 2.75
CA ASP A 127 -14.12 -0.85 1.78
C ASP A 127 -14.72 -1.75 0.70
N LEU A 128 -14.21 -2.97 0.48
CA LEU A 128 -14.75 -3.88 -0.55
C LEU A 128 -15.85 -4.83 -0.03
N LEU A 129 -15.90 -5.05 1.29
CA LEU A 129 -16.70 -6.10 1.90
C LEU A 129 -17.90 -5.60 2.72
N PHE A 130 -17.88 -4.36 3.22
CA PHE A 130 -18.86 -3.92 4.23
C PHE A 130 -19.36 -2.47 4.05
N GLU A 131 -19.73 -2.05 2.84
CA GLU A 131 -20.71 -0.95 2.68
C GLU A 131 -22.07 -1.52 2.21
N GLU A 132 -22.77 -2.25 3.08
CA GLU A 132 -24.24 -2.19 3.01
C GLU A 132 -24.83 -1.34 4.15
N GLU A 133 -24.13 -1.07 5.27
CA GLU A 133 -24.75 -0.33 6.40
C GLU A 133 -23.83 0.59 7.26
N LYS A 134 -22.52 0.73 6.98
CA LYS A 134 -21.63 1.57 7.83
C LYS A 134 -21.73 3.10 7.60
N LEU A 135 -22.71 3.58 6.85
CA LEU A 135 -22.93 5.03 6.62
C LEU A 135 -23.82 5.71 7.68
N ILE A 136 -24.24 5.02 8.74
CA ILE A 136 -25.10 5.60 9.77
C ILE A 136 -24.40 5.44 11.12
N GLN A 137 -23.81 6.54 11.61
CA GLN A 137 -23.32 6.82 12.97
C GLN A 137 -21.82 7.13 13.12
N ILE A 138 -21.31 8.11 12.37
CA ILE A 138 -20.26 8.99 12.93
C ILE A 138 -20.67 10.44 12.65
N LYS A 139 -21.59 10.94 13.47
CA LYS A 139 -21.83 12.39 13.63
C LYS A 139 -21.72 12.73 15.11
N LYS A 140 -20.93 13.78 15.39
CA LYS A 140 -20.70 14.53 16.66
C LYS A 140 -19.47 14.01 17.45
N LYS A 141 -18.52 14.81 17.91
CA LYS A 141 -18.43 16.26 18.26
C LYS A 141 -16.98 16.75 18.03
N GLN A 142 -16.82 17.91 17.39
CA GLN A 142 -15.52 18.56 17.16
C GLN A 142 -14.90 19.05 18.49
N THR A 143 -13.70 18.55 18.80
CA THR A 143 -12.78 19.10 19.82
C THR A 143 -11.32 18.88 19.38
N SER A 144 -10.38 19.56 20.01
CA SER A 144 -8.91 19.49 19.80
C SER A 144 -8.32 18.06 19.81
N LYS A 145 -9.06 17.06 20.28
CA LYS A 145 -8.75 15.61 20.18
C LYS A 145 -8.78 15.05 18.75
N GLU A 146 -9.44 15.71 17.78
CA GLU A 146 -9.47 15.23 16.39
C GLU A 146 -8.11 15.33 15.68
N ALA A 147 -7.27 16.30 16.06
CA ALA A 147 -6.00 16.55 15.37
C ALA A 147 -4.95 15.46 15.66
N SER A 148 -4.90 14.90 16.87
CA SER A 148 -3.98 13.80 17.20
C SER A 148 -4.39 12.50 16.51
N ILE A 149 -5.70 12.21 16.47
CA ILE A 149 -6.27 11.02 15.82
C ILE A 149 -5.98 11.03 14.32
N LYS A 150 -6.05 12.19 13.66
CA LYS A 150 -5.71 12.35 12.23
C LYS A 150 -4.26 12.01 11.89
N LYS A 151 -3.33 12.24 12.83
CA LYS A 151 -1.90 11.92 12.67
C LYS A 151 -1.59 10.44 12.84
N LEU A 152 -2.50 9.69 13.48
CA LEU A 152 -2.26 8.33 13.93
C LEU A 152 -1.95 7.34 12.79
N PRO A 153 -2.62 7.37 11.61
CA PRO A 153 -2.27 6.49 10.50
C PRO A 153 -0.84 6.67 9.99
N PHE A 154 -0.36 7.91 9.97
CA PHE A 154 1.01 8.24 9.59
C PHE A 154 2.01 7.72 10.63
N VAL A 155 1.74 7.98 11.92
CA VAL A 155 2.58 7.54 13.04
C VAL A 155 2.67 6.02 13.09
N LEU A 156 1.54 5.31 12.96
CA LEU A 156 1.50 3.85 12.89
C LEU A 156 2.29 3.33 11.69
N SER A 157 2.14 3.91 10.51
CA SER A 157 2.89 3.50 9.32
C SER A 157 4.40 3.66 9.52
N LYS A 158 4.85 4.76 10.14
CA LYS A 158 6.26 4.98 10.48
C LYS A 158 6.76 3.99 11.53
N PHE A 159 5.97 3.72 12.56
CA PHE A 159 6.30 2.74 13.60
C PHE A 159 6.43 1.32 13.02
N ILE A 160 5.49 0.89 12.18
CA ILE A 160 5.50 -0.46 11.58
C ILE A 160 6.74 -0.64 10.70
N ILE A 161 7.07 0.36 9.88
CA ILE A 161 8.29 0.32 9.07
C ILE A 161 9.55 0.35 9.95
N TRP A 162 9.60 1.18 10.98
CA TRP A 162 10.74 1.28 11.91
C TRP A 162 10.97 -0.01 12.71
N SER A 163 9.89 -0.60 13.24
CA SER A 163 9.93 -1.81 14.08
C SER A 163 10.46 -3.03 13.34
N LYS A 164 10.32 -3.10 12.01
CA LYS A 164 10.91 -4.15 11.18
C LYS A 164 12.42 -4.34 11.45
N ASP A 165 13.14 -3.22 11.60
CA ASP A 165 14.60 -3.23 11.78
C ASP A 165 15.03 -2.99 13.24
N ASN A 166 14.14 -2.46 14.09
CA ASN A 166 14.51 -1.96 15.42
C ASN A 166 13.75 -2.61 16.60
N ALA A 167 12.60 -3.26 16.36
CA ALA A 167 11.76 -3.84 17.40
C ALA A 167 11.04 -5.11 16.89
N HIS A 168 11.78 -6.20 16.78
CA HIS A 168 11.32 -7.44 16.14
C HIS A 168 10.07 -8.03 16.80
N ASP A 169 9.98 -8.00 18.14
CA ASP A 169 8.82 -8.52 18.87
C ASP A 169 7.56 -7.70 18.58
N SER A 170 7.66 -6.37 18.62
CA SER A 170 6.57 -5.46 18.27
C SER A 170 6.13 -5.65 16.81
N TYR A 171 7.09 -5.82 15.90
CA TYR A 171 6.80 -6.11 14.49
C TYR A 171 6.05 -7.43 14.31
N ALA A 172 6.51 -8.50 14.97
CA ALA A 172 5.86 -9.80 14.96
C ALA A 172 4.43 -9.74 15.53
N LEU A 173 4.22 -8.96 16.60
CA LEU A 173 2.89 -8.72 17.18
C LEU A 173 1.96 -8.03 16.18
N VAL A 174 2.41 -6.93 15.53
CA VAL A 174 1.61 -6.25 14.50
C VAL A 174 1.24 -7.22 13.38
N LYS A 175 2.19 -8.01 12.89
CA LYS A 175 1.93 -9.02 11.86
C LYS A 175 0.85 -10.02 12.29
N ASN A 176 0.93 -10.51 13.52
CA ASN A 176 -0.05 -11.47 14.04
C ASN A 176 -1.45 -10.85 14.18
N ILE A 177 -1.54 -9.60 14.62
CA ILE A 177 -2.81 -8.87 14.72
C ILE A 177 -3.41 -8.66 13.32
N ALA A 178 -2.61 -8.20 12.35
CA ALA A 178 -3.05 -8.00 10.97
C ALA A 178 -3.58 -9.30 10.34
N LYS A 179 -2.87 -10.43 10.53
CA LYS A 179 -3.33 -11.75 10.10
C LYS A 179 -4.64 -12.17 10.76
N GLY A 180 -4.74 -11.99 12.09
CA GLY A 180 -5.94 -12.33 12.84
C GLY A 180 -7.15 -11.53 12.37
N TYR A 181 -6.95 -10.24 12.08
CA TYR A 181 -7.98 -9.38 11.53
C TYR A 181 -8.41 -9.82 10.12
N ALA A 182 -7.47 -10.02 9.18
CA ALA A 182 -7.78 -10.43 7.82
C ALA A 182 -8.59 -11.74 7.79
N LEU A 183 -8.20 -12.70 8.64
CA LEU A 183 -8.88 -13.97 8.79
C LEU A 183 -10.31 -13.81 9.36
N SER A 184 -10.47 -12.95 10.37
CA SER A 184 -11.79 -12.59 10.94
C SER A 184 -12.72 -11.97 9.90
N SER A 185 -12.20 -11.05 9.09
CA SER A 185 -12.92 -10.38 8.01
C SER A 185 -13.41 -11.36 6.94
N LEU A 186 -12.55 -12.27 6.51
CA LEU A 186 -12.89 -13.28 5.50
C LEU A 186 -13.96 -14.26 5.96
N ILE A 187 -13.92 -14.70 7.21
CA ILE A 187 -14.89 -15.65 7.75
C ILE A 187 -16.27 -15.00 7.98
N SER A 188 -16.27 -13.70 8.23
CA SER A 188 -17.49 -12.91 8.32
C SER A 188 -18.07 -12.58 6.93
N MET A 189 -17.35 -12.88 5.84
CA MET A 189 -17.80 -12.60 4.48
C MET A 189 -18.87 -13.58 4.01
N ARG A 190 -20.00 -13.05 3.53
CA ARG A 190 -21.05 -13.85 2.88
C ARG A 190 -20.51 -14.48 1.59
N GLY A 191 -20.77 -15.77 1.40
CA GLY A 191 -20.37 -16.46 0.17
C GLY A 191 -18.88 -16.76 0.09
N ILE A 192 -18.14 -16.81 1.21
CA ILE A 192 -16.73 -17.22 1.25
C ILE A 192 -16.51 -18.60 0.60
N GLU A 193 -17.50 -19.48 0.66
CA GLU A 193 -17.51 -20.79 0.00
C GLU A 193 -17.39 -20.69 -1.53
N ASN A 194 -17.84 -19.58 -2.14
CA ASN A 194 -17.71 -19.33 -3.57
C ASN A 194 -16.25 -19.09 -3.98
N TYR A 195 -15.40 -18.73 -3.03
CA TYR A 195 -13.97 -18.47 -3.27
C TYR A 195 -13.10 -19.72 -3.12
N ILE A 196 -13.71 -20.87 -2.79
CA ILE A 196 -12.98 -22.13 -2.65
C ILE A 196 -12.96 -22.87 -3.99
N GLY A 197 -11.77 -23.06 -4.57
CA GLY A 197 -11.59 -23.92 -5.74
C GLY A 197 -10.44 -23.50 -6.65
N LYS A 198 -9.95 -24.44 -7.48
CA LYS A 198 -8.91 -24.16 -8.46
C LYS A 198 -9.43 -23.23 -9.56
N MET A 199 -8.62 -22.25 -9.95
CA MET A 199 -8.92 -21.22 -10.94
C MET A 199 -8.43 -21.58 -12.36
N ASN A 200 -8.41 -22.87 -12.69
CA ASN A 200 -7.85 -23.33 -13.95
C ASN A 200 -8.66 -22.77 -15.14
N GLY A 201 -7.98 -22.06 -16.04
CA GLY A 201 -8.61 -21.43 -17.21
C GLY A 201 -9.26 -20.08 -16.94
N VAL A 202 -9.14 -19.52 -15.74
CA VAL A 202 -9.60 -18.15 -15.45
C VAL A 202 -8.60 -17.14 -16.04
N ILE A 203 -9.13 -16.12 -16.70
CA ILE A 203 -8.36 -15.01 -17.26
C ILE A 203 -8.24 -13.89 -16.22
N ILE A 204 -7.02 -13.55 -15.85
CA ILE A 204 -6.73 -12.44 -14.93
C ILE A 204 -6.28 -11.26 -15.78
N ALA A 205 -7.15 -10.26 -15.92
CA ALA A 205 -6.81 -9.00 -16.54
C ALA A 205 -6.10 -8.10 -15.52
N LEU A 206 -4.97 -7.52 -15.91
CA LEU A 206 -4.16 -6.67 -15.05
C LEU A 206 -4.35 -5.19 -15.43
N ASP A 207 -4.56 -4.38 -14.41
CA ASP A 207 -4.54 -2.92 -14.48
C ASP A 207 -3.10 -2.37 -14.58
N ALA A 208 -2.93 -1.16 -15.11
CA ALA A 208 -1.65 -0.51 -15.33
C ALA A 208 -0.78 -0.37 -14.05
N PRO A 209 -1.32 -0.02 -12.86
CA PRO A 209 -0.56 0.02 -11.60
C PRO A 209 0.18 -1.29 -11.27
N ILE A 210 -0.42 -2.44 -11.58
CA ILE A 210 0.19 -3.75 -11.31
C ILE A 210 1.41 -3.95 -12.23
N ILE A 211 1.34 -3.48 -13.48
CA ILE A 211 2.49 -3.53 -14.39
C ILE A 211 3.65 -2.67 -13.86
N PHE A 212 3.36 -1.48 -13.34
CA PHE A 212 4.40 -0.66 -12.70
C PHE A 212 5.02 -1.34 -11.47
N ASN A 213 4.22 -2.06 -10.66
CA ASN A 213 4.72 -2.87 -9.55
C ASN A 213 5.71 -3.93 -10.05
N LEU A 214 5.36 -4.70 -11.08
CA LEU A 214 6.21 -5.77 -11.64
C LEU A 214 7.51 -5.24 -12.29
N LEU A 215 7.52 -3.98 -12.70
CA LEU A 215 8.73 -3.28 -13.18
C LEU A 215 9.61 -2.75 -12.04
N GLY A 216 9.16 -2.83 -10.79
CA GLY A 216 9.84 -2.27 -9.63
C GLY A 216 9.86 -0.73 -9.67
N LEU A 217 8.74 -0.14 -10.07
CA LEU A 217 8.53 1.33 -10.15
C LEU A 217 7.57 1.85 -9.09
N ASN A 218 7.48 1.11 -7.98
CA ASN A 218 6.81 1.45 -6.73
C ASN A 218 7.67 0.90 -5.57
N GLU A 219 7.18 0.96 -4.34
CA GLU A 219 7.92 0.44 -3.18
C GLU A 219 8.15 -1.07 -3.29
N LYS A 220 9.23 -1.55 -2.67
CA LYS A 220 9.64 -2.96 -2.74
C LYS A 220 8.51 -3.92 -2.33
N ALA A 221 7.74 -3.56 -1.30
CA ALA A 221 6.58 -4.33 -0.84
C ALA A 221 5.51 -4.51 -1.93
N ASN A 222 5.30 -3.51 -2.81
CA ASN A 222 4.34 -3.61 -3.91
C ASN A 222 4.81 -4.56 -5.01
N PHE A 223 6.11 -4.56 -5.33
CA PHE A 223 6.70 -5.52 -6.27
C PHE A 223 6.59 -6.95 -5.74
N GLU A 224 6.93 -7.16 -4.46
CA GLU A 224 6.87 -8.49 -3.83
C GLU A 224 5.43 -8.99 -3.77
N MET A 225 4.47 -8.17 -3.32
CA MET A 225 3.06 -8.52 -3.26
C MET A 225 2.48 -8.87 -4.66
N SER A 226 2.76 -8.05 -5.67
CA SER A 226 2.26 -8.32 -7.03
C SER A 226 2.88 -9.58 -7.62
N SER A 227 4.17 -9.83 -7.37
CA SER A 227 4.86 -11.03 -7.84
C SER A 227 4.32 -12.28 -7.15
N GLU A 228 4.11 -12.24 -5.84
CA GLU A 228 3.56 -13.37 -5.08
C GLU A 228 2.11 -13.68 -5.51
N LEU A 229 1.27 -12.65 -5.65
CA LEU A 229 -0.09 -12.79 -6.17
C LEU A 229 -0.11 -13.50 -7.53
N LEU A 230 0.71 -13.05 -8.48
CA LEU A 230 0.80 -13.66 -9.81
C LEU A 230 1.34 -15.09 -9.74
N ASP A 231 2.30 -15.39 -8.87
CA ASP A 231 2.81 -16.75 -8.69
C ASP A 231 1.73 -17.69 -8.14
N ILE A 232 0.94 -17.26 -7.16
CA ILE A 232 -0.18 -18.05 -6.64
C ILE A 232 -1.22 -18.29 -7.74
N LEU A 233 -1.65 -17.23 -8.44
CA LEU A 233 -2.62 -17.35 -9.55
C LEU A 233 -2.12 -18.26 -10.67
N LYS A 234 -0.82 -18.19 -11.01
CA LYS A 234 -0.20 -19.07 -12.00
C LYS A 234 -0.21 -20.52 -11.56
N LYS A 235 0.10 -20.80 -10.28
CA LYS A 235 -0.01 -22.15 -9.68
C LYS A 235 -1.45 -22.68 -9.69
N GLN A 236 -2.45 -21.80 -9.62
CA GLN A 236 -3.87 -22.16 -9.75
C GLN A 236 -4.34 -22.39 -11.20
N GLY A 237 -3.48 -22.21 -12.20
CA GLY A 237 -3.80 -22.42 -13.62
C GLY A 237 -4.46 -21.23 -14.31
N CYS A 238 -4.33 -20.02 -13.75
CA CYS A 238 -4.79 -18.80 -14.38
C CYS A 238 -3.92 -18.40 -15.58
N SER A 239 -4.51 -17.64 -16.50
CA SER A 239 -3.79 -16.95 -17.57
C SER A 239 -3.86 -15.45 -17.36
N PHE A 240 -2.82 -14.71 -17.75
CA PHE A 240 -2.76 -13.27 -17.52
C PHE A 240 -2.91 -12.50 -18.83
N VAL A 241 -3.69 -11.42 -18.77
CA VAL A 241 -3.85 -10.49 -19.90
C VAL A 241 -3.72 -9.05 -19.43
N ILE A 242 -3.33 -8.17 -20.34
CA ILE A 242 -3.49 -6.72 -20.21
C ILE A 242 -4.26 -6.21 -21.41
N PHE A 243 -5.31 -5.42 -21.17
CA PHE A 243 -6.07 -4.83 -22.27
C PHE A 243 -5.23 -3.75 -22.97
N ARG A 244 -5.39 -3.62 -24.29
CA ARG A 244 -4.58 -2.70 -25.11
C ARG A 244 -4.59 -1.26 -24.58
N GLN A 245 -5.73 -0.77 -24.08
CA GLN A 245 -5.83 0.57 -23.50
C GLN A 245 -4.95 0.76 -22.25
N HIS A 246 -4.95 -0.19 -21.31
CA HIS A 246 -4.07 -0.16 -20.13
C HIS A 246 -2.60 -0.30 -20.53
N TYR A 247 -2.29 -1.15 -21.53
CA TYR A 247 -0.93 -1.25 -22.06
C TYR A 247 -0.47 0.10 -22.65
N GLN A 248 -1.31 0.75 -23.46
CA GLN A 248 -1.03 2.06 -24.02
C GLN A 248 -0.89 3.14 -22.94
N GLU A 249 -1.68 3.07 -21.87
CA GLU A 249 -1.58 3.96 -20.71
C GLU A 249 -0.22 3.82 -20.00
N VAL A 250 0.28 2.58 -19.84
CA VAL A 250 1.63 2.32 -19.32
C VAL A 250 2.67 3.02 -20.19
N ILE A 251 2.63 2.80 -21.51
CA ILE A 251 3.57 3.42 -22.47
C ILE A 251 3.49 4.95 -22.43
N GLN A 252 2.29 5.52 -22.47
CA GLN A 252 2.06 6.97 -22.43
C GLN A 252 2.61 7.57 -21.13
N THR A 253 2.34 6.94 -19.98
CA THR A 253 2.83 7.37 -18.68
C THR A 253 4.36 7.35 -18.62
N PHE A 254 5.01 6.32 -19.17
CA PHE A 254 6.48 6.27 -19.29
C PHE A 254 7.02 7.43 -20.13
N ASN A 255 6.50 7.61 -21.35
CA ASN A 255 6.99 8.62 -22.28
C ASN A 255 6.82 10.04 -21.71
N SER A 256 5.65 10.33 -21.13
CA SER A 256 5.39 11.59 -20.45
C SER A 256 6.33 11.80 -19.28
N THR A 257 6.54 10.79 -18.43
CA THR A 257 7.45 10.91 -17.26
C THR A 257 8.89 11.11 -17.68
N ILE A 258 9.37 10.38 -18.70
CA ILE A 258 10.72 10.52 -19.24
C ILE A 258 10.95 11.93 -19.79
N HIS A 259 9.97 12.47 -20.52
CA HIS A 259 10.02 13.82 -21.06
C HIS A 259 10.07 14.86 -19.93
N LEU A 260 9.17 14.76 -18.94
CA LEU A 260 9.10 15.70 -17.82
C LEU A 260 10.37 15.66 -16.97
N LEU A 261 10.94 14.49 -16.69
CA LEU A 261 12.22 14.37 -15.97
C LEU A 261 13.40 14.98 -16.75
N TYR A 262 13.35 14.96 -18.08
CA TYR A 262 14.39 15.57 -18.91
C TYR A 262 14.29 17.09 -18.91
N THR A 263 13.10 17.64 -19.12
CA THR A 263 12.87 19.10 -19.15
C THR A 263 12.91 19.73 -17.77
N LYS A 264 12.67 18.94 -16.71
CA LYS A 264 12.50 19.39 -15.32
C LYS A 264 11.38 20.44 -15.14
N ASN A 265 10.49 20.51 -16.13
CA ASN A 265 9.36 21.44 -16.13
C ASN A 265 8.08 20.66 -15.82
N TYR A 266 7.83 20.45 -14.53
CA TYR A 266 6.64 19.78 -14.03
C TYR A 266 6.34 20.24 -12.60
N SER A 267 5.07 20.20 -12.24
CA SER A 267 4.62 20.35 -10.86
C SER A 267 4.10 19.00 -10.35
N LEU A 268 4.40 18.67 -9.09
CA LEU A 268 4.04 17.35 -8.55
C LEU A 268 2.54 17.20 -8.29
N ASP A 269 1.77 18.28 -8.13
CA ASP A 269 0.30 18.23 -8.03
C ASP A 269 -0.37 17.64 -9.27
N LYS A 270 0.19 17.89 -10.46
CA LYS A 270 -0.30 17.37 -11.75
C LYS A 270 0.45 16.12 -12.23
N ALA A 271 1.42 15.65 -11.45
CA ALA A 271 2.28 14.55 -11.84
C ALA A 271 1.58 13.19 -11.73
N SER A 272 1.90 12.29 -12.66
CA SER A 272 1.55 10.89 -12.56
C SER A 272 2.19 10.25 -11.32
N ARG A 273 1.62 9.14 -10.85
CA ARG A 273 2.20 8.34 -9.75
C ARG A 273 3.66 7.95 -10.05
N LEU A 274 3.95 7.58 -11.30
CA LEU A 274 5.30 7.22 -11.74
C LEU A 274 6.27 8.40 -11.62
N LEU A 275 5.86 9.61 -12.03
CA LEU A 275 6.71 10.80 -11.90
C LEU A 275 6.97 11.15 -10.43
N LYS A 276 5.94 11.11 -9.57
CA LYS A 276 6.08 11.32 -8.12
C LYS A 276 7.09 10.34 -7.51
N TYR A 277 6.93 9.05 -7.82
CA TYR A 277 7.84 8.00 -7.37
C TYR A 277 9.28 8.22 -7.88
N ALA A 278 9.44 8.57 -9.16
CA ALA A 278 10.75 8.82 -9.76
C ALA A 278 11.48 10.00 -9.09
N VAL A 279 10.77 11.10 -8.82
CA VAL A 279 11.34 12.27 -8.13
C VAL A 279 11.71 11.90 -6.69
N ARG A 280 10.81 11.24 -5.95
CA ARG A 280 11.04 10.79 -4.56
C ARG A 280 12.31 9.94 -4.44
N ASN A 281 12.49 9.01 -5.38
CA ASN A 281 13.58 8.03 -5.37
C ASN A 281 14.77 8.41 -6.26
N LYS A 282 14.81 9.65 -6.76
CA LYS A 282 15.89 10.17 -7.62
C LYS A 282 16.18 9.29 -8.84
N ILE A 283 15.14 8.71 -9.43
CA ILE A 283 15.22 7.88 -10.62
C ILE A 283 15.39 8.80 -11.84
N SER A 284 16.44 8.56 -12.63
CA SER A 284 16.71 9.33 -13.84
C SER A 284 15.83 8.90 -15.01
N SER A 285 15.69 9.78 -16.00
CA SER A 285 15.04 9.46 -17.27
C SER A 285 15.73 8.31 -18.02
N SER A 286 17.06 8.14 -17.88
CA SER A 286 17.79 7.02 -18.46
C SER A 286 17.41 5.68 -17.83
N VAL A 287 17.24 5.62 -16.50
CA VAL A 287 16.80 4.40 -15.82
C VAL A 287 15.37 4.03 -16.24
N LEU A 288 14.47 5.01 -16.36
CA LEU A 288 13.10 4.76 -16.85
C LEU A 288 13.08 4.25 -18.30
N LYS A 289 13.95 4.76 -19.19
CA LYS A 289 14.09 4.22 -20.55
C LYS A 289 14.52 2.75 -20.54
N THR A 290 15.47 2.39 -19.69
CA THR A 290 15.89 0.99 -19.53
C THR A 290 14.72 0.13 -19.02
N LYS A 291 13.95 0.61 -18.03
CA LYS A 291 12.78 -0.11 -17.51
C LYS A 291 11.69 -0.28 -18.58
N LEU A 292 11.44 0.74 -19.39
CA LEU A 292 10.50 0.67 -20.52
C LEU A 292 10.94 -0.38 -21.55
N ALA A 293 12.24 -0.46 -21.87
CA ALA A 293 12.78 -1.48 -22.77
C ALA A 293 12.64 -2.92 -22.22
N LEU A 294 12.50 -3.08 -20.90
CA LEU A 294 12.28 -4.37 -20.26
C LEU A 294 10.79 -4.76 -20.17
N LEU A 295 9.87 -3.88 -20.56
CA LEU A 295 8.43 -4.12 -20.42
C LEU A 295 8.00 -5.43 -21.08
N ASP A 296 8.33 -5.64 -22.36
CA ASP A 296 7.96 -6.85 -23.10
C ASP A 296 8.59 -8.11 -22.48
N SER A 297 9.82 -8.01 -21.97
CA SER A 297 10.47 -9.12 -21.28
C SER A 297 9.77 -9.48 -19.97
N ILE A 298 9.27 -8.49 -19.22
CA ILE A 298 8.51 -8.72 -17.98
C ILE A 298 7.14 -9.32 -18.30
N LEU A 299 6.44 -8.81 -19.31
CA LEU A 299 5.18 -9.40 -19.78
C LEU A 299 5.39 -10.87 -20.21
N GLY A 300 6.46 -11.14 -20.97
CA GLY A 300 6.84 -12.49 -21.39
C GLY A 300 7.18 -13.42 -20.22
N LYS A 301 7.95 -12.96 -19.23
CA LYS A 301 8.30 -13.73 -18.01
C LYS A 301 7.06 -14.24 -17.28
N TRP A 302 6.06 -13.37 -17.15
CA TRP A 302 4.81 -13.69 -16.46
C TRP A 302 3.77 -14.37 -17.37
N GLY A 303 4.02 -14.43 -18.68
CA GLY A 303 3.06 -14.95 -19.65
C GLY A 303 1.84 -14.04 -19.84
N ILE A 304 2.00 -12.74 -19.61
CA ILE A 304 0.95 -11.73 -19.78
C ILE A 304 0.79 -11.44 -21.27
N LYS A 305 -0.43 -11.66 -21.80
CA LYS A 305 -0.76 -11.38 -23.19
C LYS A 305 -1.45 -10.02 -23.34
N ILE A 306 -1.10 -9.27 -24.37
CA ILE A 306 -1.84 -8.06 -24.73
C ILE A 306 -3.11 -8.49 -25.46
N CYS A 307 -4.26 -8.04 -24.97
CA CYS A 307 -5.57 -8.39 -25.50
C CYS A 307 -6.31 -7.15 -26.03
N ASP A 308 -6.93 -7.29 -27.19
CA ASP A 308 -7.84 -6.29 -27.75
C ASP A 308 -9.23 -6.36 -27.11
N ALA A 309 -10.09 -5.40 -27.43
CA ALA A 309 -11.47 -5.40 -26.98
C ALA A 309 -12.15 -6.72 -27.37
N PRO A 310 -12.72 -7.49 -26.42
CA PRO A 310 -13.41 -8.72 -26.73
C PRO A 310 -14.69 -8.42 -27.51
N LEU A 311 -14.98 -9.28 -28.49
CA LEU A 311 -16.24 -9.24 -29.23
C LEU A 311 -17.41 -9.52 -28.29
N SER A 312 -18.54 -8.83 -28.51
CA SER A 312 -19.76 -9.10 -27.76
C SER A 312 -20.25 -10.53 -28.04
N PRO A 313 -20.47 -11.36 -27.01
CA PRO A 313 -20.99 -12.70 -27.20
C PRO A 313 -22.39 -12.70 -27.82
N ASN A 314 -22.77 -13.80 -28.47
CA ASN A 314 -24.13 -13.95 -29.01
C ASN A 314 -25.18 -13.85 -27.89
N LYS A 315 -26.20 -13.00 -28.10
CA LYS A 315 -27.31 -12.75 -27.17
C LYS A 315 -26.89 -12.14 -25.81
N TYR A 316 -25.70 -11.56 -25.72
CA TYR A 316 -25.24 -10.85 -24.53
C TYR A 316 -25.88 -9.46 -24.45
N THR A 317 -26.26 -9.07 -23.23
CA THR A 317 -26.74 -7.72 -22.93
C THR A 317 -25.58 -6.93 -22.33
N GLU A 318 -25.23 -5.81 -22.97
CA GLU A 318 -24.17 -4.93 -22.46
C GLU A 318 -24.55 -4.34 -21.09
N ILE A 319 -23.53 -4.04 -20.30
CA ILE A 319 -23.72 -3.39 -18.99
C ILE A 319 -24.11 -1.92 -19.14
N ASP A 320 -24.66 -1.36 -18.07
CA ASP A 320 -24.96 0.06 -17.97
C ASP A 320 -23.68 0.88 -17.73
N ASN A 321 -23.01 1.25 -18.82
CA ASN A 321 -21.79 2.05 -18.79
C ASN A 321 -22.02 3.48 -18.27
N GLU A 322 -23.19 4.06 -18.52
CA GLU A 322 -23.53 5.38 -18.01
C GLU A 322 -23.65 5.35 -16.48
N LYS A 323 -24.30 4.31 -15.94
CA LYS A 323 -24.39 4.12 -14.50
C LYS A 323 -23.04 3.83 -13.86
N LEU A 324 -22.19 3.03 -14.52
CA LEU A 324 -20.82 2.80 -14.03
C LEU A 324 -20.03 4.11 -13.98
N ASN A 325 -20.14 4.94 -15.02
CA ASN A 325 -19.51 6.26 -15.05
C ASN A 325 -20.02 7.17 -13.91
N GLU A 326 -21.34 7.24 -13.70
CA GLU A 326 -21.95 8.01 -12.61
C GLU A 326 -21.41 7.57 -11.23
N LEU A 327 -21.35 6.25 -10.98
CA LEU A 327 -20.82 5.68 -9.74
C LEU A 327 -19.35 6.02 -9.52
N LEU A 328 -18.53 5.94 -10.58
CA LEU A 328 -17.11 6.30 -10.54
C LEU A 328 -16.91 7.80 -10.30
N LEU A 329 -17.62 8.65 -11.03
CA LEU A 329 -17.54 10.10 -10.87
C LEU A 329 -17.94 10.53 -9.46
N HIS A 330 -19.04 10.02 -8.93
CA HIS A 330 -19.48 10.31 -7.56
C HIS A 330 -18.40 9.93 -6.52
N ARG A 331 -17.74 8.78 -6.71
CA ARG A 331 -16.67 8.31 -5.84
C ARG A 331 -15.39 9.13 -5.97
N TYR A 332 -15.02 9.56 -7.17
CA TYR A 332 -13.84 10.39 -7.39
C TYR A 332 -14.03 11.84 -6.94
N GLN A 333 -15.23 12.40 -7.10
CA GLN A 333 -15.57 13.75 -6.65
C GLN A 333 -15.58 13.88 -5.13
N LYS A 334 -15.99 12.82 -4.40
CA LYS A 334 -15.90 12.77 -2.93
C LYS A 334 -14.47 12.99 -2.41
N ASN A 335 -13.45 12.77 -3.25
CA ASN A 335 -12.04 12.98 -2.92
C ASN A 335 -11.50 14.36 -3.35
N CYS A 336 -12.36 15.33 -3.70
CA CYS A 336 -12.03 16.74 -3.94
C CYS A 336 -10.92 16.97 -4.98
N VAL A 337 -10.93 16.26 -6.10
CA VAL A 337 -10.01 16.51 -7.23
C VAL A 337 -10.82 16.98 -8.44
N ASP A 338 -10.46 18.13 -9.00
CA ASP A 338 -11.00 18.57 -10.30
C ASP A 338 -10.70 17.52 -11.37
N ILE A 339 -11.75 17.09 -12.10
CA ILE A 339 -11.62 16.06 -13.12
C ILE A 339 -11.19 16.74 -14.44
N ASP A 340 -9.88 16.76 -14.68
CA ASP A 340 -9.30 17.18 -15.95
C ASP A 340 -9.56 16.16 -17.08
N GLU A 341 -9.25 16.53 -18.32
CA GLU A 341 -9.46 15.66 -19.49
C GLU A 341 -8.67 14.35 -19.43
N ASN A 342 -7.46 14.37 -18.84
CA ASN A 342 -6.65 13.17 -18.68
C ASN A 342 -7.32 12.19 -17.71
N ARG A 343 -7.87 12.69 -16.60
CA ARG A 343 -8.61 11.91 -15.63
C ARG A 343 -9.86 11.30 -16.25
N ARG A 344 -10.60 12.04 -17.09
CA ARG A 344 -11.75 11.47 -17.84
C ARG A 344 -11.34 10.31 -18.73
N LYS A 345 -10.24 10.45 -19.47
CA LYS A 345 -9.73 9.38 -20.33
C LYS A 345 -9.36 8.12 -19.53
N THR A 346 -8.76 8.27 -18.35
CA THR A 346 -8.51 7.12 -17.45
C THR A 346 -9.81 6.47 -16.99
N ILE A 347 -10.84 7.27 -16.67
CA ILE A 347 -12.17 6.75 -16.28
C ILE A 347 -12.80 5.97 -17.45
N ASP A 348 -12.71 6.48 -18.68
CA ASP A 348 -13.23 5.80 -19.86
C ASP A 348 -12.51 4.45 -20.09
N ASN A 349 -11.18 4.42 -19.95
CA ASN A 349 -10.39 3.18 -20.02
C ASN A 349 -10.81 2.17 -18.92
N ASP A 350 -11.06 2.64 -17.69
CA ASP A 350 -11.54 1.82 -16.57
C ASP A 350 -12.90 1.20 -16.91
N ILE A 351 -13.85 1.99 -17.44
CA ILE A 351 -15.19 1.54 -17.84
C ILE A 351 -15.10 0.48 -18.95
N ASP A 352 -14.26 0.72 -19.95
CA ASP A 352 -14.03 -0.23 -21.03
C ASP A 352 -13.47 -1.55 -20.49
N ALA A 353 -12.50 -1.50 -19.58
CA ALA A 353 -11.91 -2.70 -19.00
C ALA A 353 -12.94 -3.54 -18.23
N ILE A 354 -13.83 -2.89 -17.48
CA ILE A 354 -14.95 -3.58 -16.80
C ILE A 354 -15.90 -4.20 -17.83
N SER A 355 -16.30 -3.44 -18.85
CA SER A 355 -17.15 -3.93 -19.94
C SER A 355 -16.55 -5.17 -20.62
N TYR A 356 -15.23 -5.17 -20.83
CA TYR A 356 -14.53 -6.28 -21.46
C TYR A 356 -14.56 -7.55 -20.60
N ILE A 357 -14.45 -7.43 -19.29
CA ILE A 357 -14.62 -8.59 -18.39
C ILE A 357 -16.05 -9.13 -18.47
N TYR A 358 -17.07 -8.27 -18.45
CA TYR A 358 -18.46 -8.71 -18.60
C TYR A 358 -18.68 -9.43 -19.93
N ARG A 359 -18.13 -8.91 -21.04
CA ARG A 359 -18.18 -9.59 -22.35
C ARG A 359 -17.49 -10.95 -22.32
N ILE A 360 -16.32 -11.08 -21.70
CA ILE A 360 -15.62 -12.37 -21.58
C ILE A 360 -16.43 -13.37 -20.74
N ARG A 361 -17.09 -12.90 -19.67
CA ARG A 361 -17.99 -13.73 -18.85
C ARG A 361 -19.28 -14.11 -19.58
N GLY A 362 -19.74 -13.26 -20.49
CA GLY A 362 -21.00 -13.40 -21.20
C GLY A 362 -22.19 -13.44 -20.24
N ASN A 363 -23.24 -14.19 -20.60
CA ASN A 363 -24.46 -14.27 -19.79
C ASN A 363 -24.41 -15.32 -18.66
N ASN A 364 -23.24 -15.87 -18.34
CA ASN A 364 -23.12 -16.90 -17.33
C ASN A 364 -22.86 -16.27 -15.95
N PRO A 365 -23.74 -16.52 -14.95
CA PRO A 365 -23.51 -16.00 -13.60
C PRO A 365 -22.25 -16.63 -13.00
N ALA A 366 -21.37 -15.79 -12.48
CA ALA A 366 -20.12 -16.22 -11.86
C ALA A 366 -20.41 -16.57 -10.40
N SER A 367 -20.71 -17.84 -10.13
CA SER A 367 -21.07 -18.31 -8.79
C SER A 367 -19.87 -18.75 -7.95
N ASN A 368 -18.71 -19.02 -8.55
CA ASN A 368 -17.47 -19.36 -7.84
C ASN A 368 -16.22 -19.00 -8.64
N LEU A 369 -15.04 -19.04 -8.00
CA LEU A 369 -13.79 -18.69 -8.69
C LEU A 369 -13.48 -19.60 -9.88
N LYS A 370 -13.92 -20.86 -9.88
CA LYS A 370 -13.68 -21.78 -10.99
C LYS A 370 -14.48 -21.41 -12.25
N ASN A 371 -15.70 -20.92 -12.10
CA ASN A 371 -16.59 -20.61 -13.25
C ASN A 371 -16.63 -19.14 -13.63
N CYS A 372 -15.92 -18.27 -12.91
CA CYS A 372 -15.97 -16.83 -13.15
C CYS A 372 -15.38 -16.38 -14.49
N SER A 373 -14.65 -17.25 -15.21
CA SER A 373 -14.05 -17.05 -16.54
C SER A 373 -13.00 -15.94 -16.64
N ALA A 374 -13.26 -14.74 -16.10
CA ALA A 374 -12.31 -13.63 -16.08
C ALA A 374 -12.49 -12.72 -14.86
N ILE A 375 -11.41 -12.10 -14.36
CA ILE A 375 -11.42 -11.10 -13.28
C ILE A 375 -10.45 -9.97 -13.67
N LEU A 376 -10.85 -8.71 -13.49
CA LEU A 376 -9.92 -7.57 -13.51
C LEU A 376 -9.32 -7.36 -12.12
N VAL A 377 -8.00 -7.31 -12.02
CA VAL A 377 -7.27 -6.99 -10.79
C VAL A 377 -6.74 -5.56 -10.89
N THR A 378 -7.02 -4.76 -9.87
CA THR A 378 -6.64 -3.34 -9.80
C THR A 378 -6.13 -2.95 -8.40
N ASN A 379 -5.49 -1.79 -8.29
CA ASN A 379 -5.18 -1.17 -7.00
C ASN A 379 -6.25 -0.11 -6.62
N ASN A 380 -7.26 0.07 -7.48
CA ASN A 380 -8.29 1.09 -7.36
C ASN A 380 -9.54 0.55 -6.66
N ILE A 381 -9.65 0.85 -5.37
CA ILE A 381 -10.79 0.45 -4.53
C ILE A 381 -12.12 1.00 -5.08
N ALA A 382 -12.12 2.24 -5.59
CA ALA A 382 -13.34 2.87 -6.11
C ALA A 382 -13.85 2.13 -7.35
N LEU A 383 -12.95 1.71 -8.24
CA LEU A 383 -13.28 0.93 -9.43
C LEU A 383 -13.82 -0.46 -9.07
N ALA A 384 -13.09 -1.19 -8.23
CA ALA A 384 -13.50 -2.52 -7.79
C ALA A 384 -14.88 -2.49 -7.12
N TYR A 385 -15.15 -1.50 -6.28
CA TYR A 385 -16.47 -1.33 -5.69
C TYR A 385 -17.54 -0.97 -6.72
N ALA A 386 -17.31 0.07 -7.54
CA ALA A 386 -18.32 0.54 -8.49
C ALA A 386 -18.75 -0.61 -9.42
N SER A 387 -17.80 -1.44 -9.85
CA SER A 387 -18.04 -2.61 -10.70
C SER A 387 -18.91 -3.72 -10.07
N LYS A 388 -19.08 -3.72 -8.74
CA LYS A 388 -19.90 -4.70 -8.01
C LYS A 388 -21.37 -4.31 -7.98
N HIS A 389 -21.72 -3.09 -8.38
CA HIS A 389 -23.06 -2.57 -8.17
C HIS A 389 -24.11 -3.40 -8.93
N PRO A 390 -25.16 -3.91 -8.24
CA PRO A 390 -26.09 -4.89 -8.82
C PRO A 390 -26.92 -4.33 -9.98
N ALA A 391 -27.08 -3.01 -10.08
CA ALA A 391 -27.80 -2.37 -11.18
C ALA A 391 -27.02 -2.33 -12.52
N LEU A 392 -25.74 -2.71 -12.55
CA LEU A 392 -24.92 -2.62 -13.77
C LEU A 392 -25.26 -3.69 -14.81
N SER A 393 -25.77 -4.84 -14.37
CA SER A 393 -26.12 -5.97 -15.23
C SER A 393 -27.40 -6.61 -14.72
N SER A 394 -28.17 -7.17 -15.65
CA SER A 394 -29.33 -8.01 -15.30
C SER A 394 -28.93 -9.35 -14.67
N ILE A 395 -27.63 -9.69 -14.70
CA ILE A 395 -27.09 -10.94 -14.18
C ILE A 395 -26.40 -10.67 -12.86
N SER A 396 -26.83 -11.41 -11.83
CA SER A 396 -26.20 -11.38 -10.52
C SER A 396 -24.98 -12.29 -10.48
N HIS A 397 -23.81 -11.72 -10.22
CA HIS A 397 -22.56 -12.45 -10.04
C HIS A 397 -22.21 -12.51 -8.56
N SER A 398 -21.95 -13.72 -8.04
CA SER A 398 -21.45 -13.89 -6.66
C SER A 398 -19.96 -13.52 -6.55
N ILE A 399 -19.20 -13.73 -7.63
CA ILE A 399 -17.82 -13.29 -7.76
C ILE A 399 -17.77 -11.95 -8.52
N PRO A 400 -17.25 -10.87 -7.92
CA PRO A 400 -17.17 -9.57 -8.58
C PRO A 400 -16.33 -9.63 -9.86
N VAL A 401 -16.64 -8.76 -10.83
CA VAL A 401 -15.90 -8.65 -12.10
C VAL A 401 -14.53 -8.03 -11.91
N CYS A 402 -14.38 -7.15 -10.93
CA CYS A 402 -13.13 -6.53 -10.57
C CYS A 402 -12.87 -6.66 -9.06
N MET A 403 -11.62 -6.93 -8.71
CA MET A 403 -11.15 -7.07 -7.34
C MET A 403 -9.88 -6.25 -7.15
N THR A 404 -9.64 -5.80 -5.93
CA THR A 404 -8.32 -5.27 -5.60
C THR A 404 -7.29 -6.39 -5.49
N ASP A 405 -6.04 -6.07 -5.81
CA ASP A 405 -4.88 -6.92 -5.57
C ASP A 405 -4.79 -7.37 -4.10
N VAL A 406 -5.03 -6.47 -3.15
CA VAL A 406 -5.09 -6.76 -1.71
C VAL A 406 -6.18 -7.78 -1.40
N PHE A 407 -7.43 -7.53 -1.83
CA PHE A 407 -8.55 -8.41 -1.51
C PHE A 407 -8.36 -9.82 -2.10
N LEU A 408 -7.92 -9.90 -3.36
CA LEU A 408 -7.66 -11.17 -4.00
C LEU A 408 -6.49 -11.91 -3.33
N SER A 409 -5.43 -11.19 -2.93
CA SER A 409 -4.30 -11.76 -2.19
C SER A 409 -4.74 -12.34 -0.85
N THR A 410 -5.55 -11.60 -0.08
CA THR A 410 -6.10 -12.05 1.21
C THR A 410 -6.94 -13.32 1.06
N ILE A 411 -7.82 -13.39 0.04
CA ILE A 411 -8.59 -14.60 -0.28
C ILE A 411 -7.69 -15.76 -0.69
N LEU A 412 -6.72 -15.53 -1.57
CA LEU A 412 -5.85 -16.59 -2.06
C LEU A 412 -4.97 -17.15 -0.95
N TRP A 413 -4.45 -16.29 -0.07
CA TRP A 413 -3.78 -16.71 1.15
C TRP A 413 -4.70 -17.59 2.01
N PHE A 414 -5.97 -17.18 2.15
CA PHE A 414 -6.98 -17.94 2.89
C PHE A 414 -7.23 -19.33 2.30
N CYS A 415 -7.43 -19.39 1.00
CA CYS A 415 -7.75 -20.63 0.30
C CYS A 415 -6.53 -21.53 0.08
N PHE A 416 -5.32 -20.95 -0.01
CA PHE A 416 -4.09 -21.63 -0.41
C PHE A 416 -2.90 -21.22 0.49
N PRO A 417 -2.85 -21.67 1.76
CA PRO A 417 -1.86 -21.24 2.76
C PRO A 417 -0.43 -21.78 2.54
N ASP A 418 -0.13 -22.40 1.40
CA ASP A 418 1.14 -23.11 1.15
C ASP A 418 2.29 -22.18 0.73
N SER A 419 2.13 -20.84 0.73
CA SER A 419 3.24 -19.91 0.46
C SER A 419 4.09 -19.69 1.71
N SER A 420 5.41 -19.89 1.58
CA SER A 420 6.41 -19.58 2.60
C SER A 420 6.60 -18.08 2.83
N ASP A 421 6.11 -17.27 1.90
CA ASP A 421 6.17 -15.81 1.93
C ASP A 421 4.87 -15.26 2.53
N ASP A 422 5.01 -14.30 3.44
CA ASP A 422 3.89 -13.75 4.20
C ASP A 422 3.23 -12.62 3.40
N ILE A 423 2.40 -12.96 2.41
CA ILE A 423 1.71 -11.97 1.56
C ILE A 423 0.96 -10.91 2.38
N ASN A 424 0.44 -11.28 3.56
CA ASN A 424 -0.21 -10.34 4.48
C ASN A 424 0.78 -9.32 5.07
N GLU A 425 2.04 -9.68 5.29
CA GLU A 425 3.10 -8.72 5.63
C GLU A 425 3.30 -7.73 4.48
N MET A 426 3.34 -8.21 3.23
CA MET A 426 3.56 -7.35 2.07
C MET A 426 2.38 -6.39 1.85
N VAL A 427 1.14 -6.88 2.04
CA VAL A 427 -0.08 -6.07 2.08
C VAL A 427 -0.01 -5.02 3.19
N LEU A 428 0.40 -5.42 4.40
CA LEU A 428 0.60 -4.52 5.54
C LEU A 428 1.54 -3.36 5.17
N LEU A 429 2.74 -3.70 4.68
CA LEU A 429 3.76 -2.73 4.31
C LEU A 429 3.33 -1.84 3.15
N SER A 430 2.64 -2.39 2.14
CA SER A 430 2.11 -1.61 1.01
C SER A 430 1.17 -0.49 1.48
N GLU A 431 0.26 -0.77 2.41
CA GLU A 431 -0.64 0.27 2.94
C GLU A 431 0.12 1.29 3.81
N CYS A 432 1.11 0.85 4.60
CA CYS A 432 1.99 1.78 5.31
C CYS A 432 2.62 2.77 4.33
N TYR A 433 3.22 2.29 3.24
CA TYR A 433 3.84 3.17 2.24
C TYR A 433 2.85 4.09 1.53
N LYS A 434 1.63 3.62 1.26
CA LYS A 434 0.56 4.44 0.70
C LYS A 434 0.14 5.56 1.66
N ASN A 435 0.01 5.28 2.97
CA ASN A 435 -0.29 6.30 3.98
C ASN A 435 0.86 7.31 4.16
N LEU A 436 2.09 6.95 3.78
CA LEU A 436 3.25 7.85 3.77
C LEU A 436 3.46 8.59 2.45
N THR A 437 2.76 8.20 1.39
CA THR A 437 2.85 8.85 0.07
C THR A 437 1.97 10.08 0.06
N LEU A 438 2.55 11.24 -0.26
CA LEU A 438 1.84 12.51 -0.28
C LEU A 438 0.51 12.45 -1.01
N SER A 439 -0.54 12.93 -0.36
CA SER A 439 -1.86 13.07 -0.96
C SER A 439 -1.85 14.14 -2.05
N ASP A 440 -2.66 13.90 -3.09
CA ASP A 440 -2.79 14.83 -4.22
C ASP A 440 -3.39 16.19 -3.77
N ASP A 441 -4.25 16.20 -2.75
CA ASP A 441 -4.84 17.43 -2.19
C ASP A 441 -3.78 18.30 -1.50
N ILE A 442 -2.88 17.72 -0.69
CA ILE A 442 -1.77 18.47 -0.06
C ILE A 442 -0.87 19.08 -1.13
N LEU A 443 -0.51 18.30 -2.15
CA LEU A 443 0.29 18.80 -3.26
C LEU A 443 -0.45 19.93 -3.97
N HIS A 444 -1.72 19.76 -4.30
CA HIS A 444 -2.49 20.77 -4.99
C HIS A 444 -2.58 22.09 -4.23
N ARG A 445 -2.84 22.05 -2.90
CA ARG A 445 -2.84 23.24 -2.05
C ARG A 445 -1.47 23.92 -2.03
N PHE A 446 -0.41 23.15 -1.78
CA PHE A 446 0.96 23.67 -1.76
C PHE A 446 1.33 24.36 -3.08
N TYR A 447 1.10 23.71 -4.22
CA TYR A 447 1.41 24.28 -5.53
C TYR A 447 0.51 25.47 -5.89
N SER A 448 -0.72 25.53 -5.38
CA SER A 448 -1.62 26.66 -5.58
C SER A 448 -1.14 27.88 -4.79
N GLU A 449 -0.77 27.70 -3.52
CA GLU A 449 -0.19 28.78 -2.70
C GLU A 449 1.14 29.28 -3.26
N ILE A 450 2.01 28.38 -3.74
CA ILE A 450 3.26 28.77 -4.41
C ILE A 450 2.99 29.68 -5.63
N LYS A 451 1.97 29.37 -6.43
CA LYS A 451 1.58 30.22 -7.58
C LYS A 451 1.05 31.59 -7.15
N GLU A 452 0.30 31.66 -6.05
CA GLU A 452 -0.16 32.95 -5.53
C GLU A 452 1.00 33.78 -4.98
N ILE A 453 1.95 33.16 -4.28
CA ILE A 453 3.18 33.83 -3.81
C ILE A 453 4.00 34.32 -4.99
N GLU A 454 4.18 33.51 -6.03
CA GLU A 454 4.94 33.88 -7.24
C GLU A 454 4.36 35.11 -7.95
N LYS A 455 3.03 35.28 -7.95
CA LYS A 455 2.37 36.49 -8.49
C LYS A 455 2.70 37.76 -7.71
N ILE A 456 2.87 37.65 -6.39
CA ILE A 456 3.16 38.78 -5.49
C ILE A 456 4.67 39.08 -5.49
N THR A 457 5.48 38.04 -5.36
CA THR A 457 6.93 38.09 -5.29
C THR A 457 7.53 37.02 -6.21
N PRO A 458 8.27 37.41 -7.27
CA PRO A 458 8.87 36.45 -8.20
C PRO A 458 9.78 35.47 -7.47
N ILE A 459 9.42 34.20 -7.50
CA ILE A 459 10.26 33.11 -7.02
C ILE A 459 11.31 32.83 -8.09
N SER A 460 12.58 32.67 -7.71
CA SER A 460 13.62 32.39 -8.69
C SER A 460 13.44 31.00 -9.32
N GLU A 461 13.83 30.86 -10.60
CA GLU A 461 13.76 29.59 -11.32
C GLU A 461 14.52 28.46 -10.59
N GLU A 462 15.62 28.79 -9.91
CA GLU A 462 16.39 27.84 -9.11
C GLU A 462 15.59 27.30 -7.92
N ILE A 463 14.85 28.17 -7.23
CA ILE A 463 13.99 27.76 -6.10
C ILE A 463 12.83 26.91 -6.62
N MET A 464 12.18 27.32 -7.70
CA MET A 464 11.09 26.56 -8.32
C MET A 464 11.56 25.17 -8.77
N LEU A 465 12.75 25.08 -9.36
CA LEU A 465 13.37 23.80 -9.71
C LEU A 465 13.60 22.93 -8.48
N ASN A 466 14.06 23.50 -7.38
CA ASN A 466 14.28 22.78 -6.12
C ASN A 466 12.95 22.28 -5.55
N ILE A 467 11.89 23.11 -5.57
CA ILE A 467 10.54 22.72 -5.17
C ILE A 467 10.06 21.48 -5.94
N ASN A 468 10.24 21.48 -7.26
CA ASN A 468 9.75 20.42 -8.14
C ASN A 468 10.56 19.12 -8.05
N THR A 469 11.86 19.21 -7.78
CA THR A 469 12.79 18.07 -7.91
C THR A 469 13.28 17.52 -6.57
N SER A 470 13.06 18.22 -5.47
CA SER A 470 13.65 17.86 -4.19
C SER A 470 12.81 16.86 -3.40
N GLN A 471 13.44 15.74 -3.07
CA GLN A 471 12.91 14.78 -2.09
C GLN A 471 12.69 15.43 -0.71
N MET A 472 13.46 16.46 -0.35
CA MET A 472 13.31 17.13 0.94
C MET A 472 11.95 17.81 1.06
N VAL A 473 11.50 18.49 0.01
CA VAL A 473 10.21 19.19 0.02
C VAL A 473 9.07 18.21 0.26
N GLN A 474 9.13 17.03 -0.38
CA GLN A 474 8.15 15.98 -0.14
C GLN A 474 8.16 15.49 1.31
N LYS A 475 9.34 15.23 1.87
CA LYS A 475 9.48 14.80 3.27
C LYS A 475 8.98 15.85 4.27
N LEU A 476 9.26 17.12 4.03
CA LEU A 476 8.77 18.20 4.89
C LEU A 476 7.25 18.32 4.83
N LEU A 477 6.66 18.24 3.63
CA LEU A 477 5.20 18.20 3.49
C LEU A 477 4.62 17.02 4.28
N GLU A 478 5.20 15.82 4.14
CA GLU A 478 4.77 14.63 4.89
C GLU A 478 4.82 14.83 6.40
N GLU A 479 5.93 15.32 6.92
CA GLU A 479 6.17 15.48 8.36
C GLU A 479 5.34 16.60 8.97
N LYS A 480 5.17 17.73 8.27
CA LYS A 480 4.40 18.88 8.75
C LYS A 480 2.90 18.61 8.77
N THR A 481 2.40 17.90 7.75
CA THR A 481 0.96 17.62 7.58
C THR A 481 0.55 16.27 8.13
N PHE A 482 1.50 15.39 8.47
CA PHE A 482 1.25 13.96 8.72
C PHE A 482 0.49 13.29 7.57
N ASN A 483 0.67 13.80 6.35
CA ASN A 483 -0.05 13.42 5.14
C ASN A 483 -1.59 13.51 5.25
N ASP A 484 -2.12 14.36 6.14
CA ASP A 484 -3.54 14.70 6.23
C ASP A 484 -3.76 16.15 5.80
N SER A 485 -4.52 16.35 4.73
CA SER A 485 -4.77 17.68 4.17
C SER A 485 -5.49 18.63 5.11
N SER A 486 -6.26 18.12 6.06
CA SER A 486 -6.91 18.96 7.07
C SER A 486 -5.94 19.52 8.12
N LEU A 487 -4.70 19.02 8.16
CA LEU A 487 -3.61 19.56 8.97
C LEU A 487 -2.73 20.55 8.17
N TYR A 488 -3.04 20.76 6.90
CA TYR A 488 -2.39 21.80 6.09
C TYR A 488 -2.86 23.19 6.57
N THR A 489 -1.91 24.05 6.92
CA THR A 489 -2.17 25.41 7.42
C THR A 489 -1.52 26.46 6.51
N ASP A 490 -1.98 27.71 6.61
CA ASP A 490 -1.42 28.86 5.88
C ASP A 490 0.09 29.09 6.17
N GLN A 491 0.61 28.56 7.28
CA GLN A 491 2.03 28.64 7.63
C GLN A 491 2.87 27.54 6.96
N THR A 492 2.25 26.45 6.49
CA THR A 492 2.96 25.26 6.00
C THR A 492 3.86 25.59 4.81
N THR A 493 3.33 26.33 3.82
CA THR A 493 4.10 26.74 2.64
C THR A 493 5.27 27.64 3.01
N ALA A 494 5.03 28.63 3.89
CA ALA A 494 6.05 29.59 4.32
C ALA A 494 7.19 28.91 5.08
N GLU A 495 6.86 27.97 5.99
CA GLU A 495 7.86 27.19 6.72
C GLU A 495 8.73 26.34 5.79
N ILE A 496 8.12 25.68 4.79
CA ILE A 496 8.85 24.86 3.81
C ILE A 496 9.78 25.73 2.97
N LEU A 497 9.31 26.88 2.49
CA LEU A 497 10.14 27.82 1.71
C LEU A 497 11.34 28.31 2.53
N HIS A 498 11.11 28.68 3.80
CA HIS A 498 12.16 29.09 4.71
C HIS A 498 13.18 27.97 4.96
N GLU A 499 12.73 26.72 5.08
CA GLU A 499 13.60 25.58 5.30
C GLU A 499 14.43 25.21 4.06
N ILE A 500 13.87 25.40 2.86
CA ILE A 500 14.60 25.33 1.58
C ILE A 500 15.72 26.37 1.56
N GLU A 501 15.42 27.61 1.97
CA GLU A 501 16.39 28.70 2.01
C GLU A 501 17.52 28.46 3.02
N ILE A 502 17.18 28.01 4.24
CA ILE A 502 18.19 27.61 5.25
C ILE A 502 19.12 26.54 4.69
N ASN A 503 18.57 25.50 4.05
CA ASN A 503 19.40 24.43 3.52
C ASN A 503 20.23 24.86 2.32
N LYS A 504 19.73 25.79 1.50
CA LYS A 504 20.55 26.45 0.47
C LYS A 504 21.73 27.19 1.09
N ASN A 505 21.49 28.02 2.10
CA ASN A 505 22.52 28.80 2.77
C ASN A 505 23.57 27.91 3.47
N LYS A 506 23.14 26.82 4.13
CA LYS A 506 24.07 25.82 4.68
C LYS A 506 24.95 25.19 3.60
N LYS A 507 24.38 24.87 2.44
CA LYS A 507 25.13 24.29 1.31
C LYS A 507 26.12 25.29 0.70
N ILE A 508 25.75 26.56 0.61
CA ILE A 508 26.65 27.63 0.17
C ILE A 508 27.82 27.79 1.15
N ASN A 509 27.54 27.86 2.46
CA ASN A 509 28.57 28.02 3.49
C ASN A 509 29.53 26.82 3.56
N THR A 510 29.05 25.61 3.31
CA THR A 510 29.91 24.43 3.24
C THR A 510 30.78 24.45 1.98
N LEU A 511 30.22 24.81 0.83
CA LEU A 511 31.01 24.98 -0.40
C LEU A 511 32.06 26.08 -0.27
N SER A 512 31.73 27.24 0.29
CA SER A 512 32.68 28.33 0.51
C SER A 512 33.83 27.89 1.41
N GLY A 513 33.54 27.19 2.51
CA GLY A 513 34.58 26.64 3.39
C GLY A 513 35.48 25.61 2.69
N THR A 514 34.94 24.79 1.77
CA THR A 514 35.77 23.89 0.96
C THR A 514 36.63 24.63 -0.06
N LEU A 515 36.12 25.71 -0.65
CA LEU A 515 36.84 26.57 -1.58
C LEU A 515 38.00 27.27 -0.87
N ASP A 516 37.76 27.86 0.30
CA ASP A 516 38.78 28.49 1.13
C ASP A 516 39.88 27.48 1.53
N SER A 517 39.51 26.24 1.83
CA SER A 517 40.46 25.16 2.11
C SER A 517 41.31 24.79 0.88
N HIS A 518 40.70 24.76 -0.31
CA HIS A 518 41.41 24.51 -1.56
C HIS A 518 42.37 25.67 -1.89
N ASP A 519 41.92 26.92 -1.74
CA ASP A 519 42.74 28.10 -1.96
C ASP A 519 43.93 28.14 -1.00
N ALA A 520 43.74 27.80 0.28
CA ALA A 520 44.83 27.70 1.24
C ALA A 520 45.87 26.64 0.85
N LYS A 521 45.42 25.48 0.32
CA LYS A 521 46.31 24.43 -0.19
C LYS A 521 47.08 24.89 -1.44
N PHE A 522 46.41 25.56 -2.38
CA PHE A 522 47.07 26.13 -3.56
C PHE A 522 48.13 27.16 -3.17
N LEU A 523 47.82 28.02 -2.20
CA LEU A 523 48.74 29.06 -1.73
C LEU A 523 49.96 28.46 -0.99
N PHE A 524 49.76 27.36 -0.26
CA PHE A 524 50.85 26.59 0.34
C PHE A 524 51.76 25.96 -0.72
N ILE A 525 51.18 25.31 -1.73
CA ILE A 525 51.94 24.70 -2.84
C ILE A 525 52.71 25.78 -3.61
N ALA A 526 52.07 26.92 -3.92
CA ALA A 526 52.72 28.03 -4.61
C ALA A 526 53.91 28.59 -3.82
N LYS A 527 53.77 28.77 -2.49
CA LYS A 527 54.88 29.19 -1.62
C LYS A 527 56.01 28.16 -1.57
N PHE A 528 55.68 26.88 -1.54
CA PHE A 528 56.68 25.81 -1.57
C PHE A 528 57.47 25.82 -2.88
N VAL A 529 56.79 25.90 -4.02
CA VAL A 529 57.43 25.98 -5.35
C VAL A 529 58.30 27.24 -5.47
N ALA A 530 57.79 28.40 -5.04
CA ALA A 530 58.56 29.65 -5.04
C ALA A 530 59.82 29.54 -4.16
N GLY A 531 59.71 28.93 -2.98
CA GLY A 531 60.84 28.69 -2.09
C GLY A 531 61.91 27.78 -2.71
N VAL A 532 61.50 26.71 -3.39
CA VAL A 532 62.42 25.82 -4.12
C VAL A 532 63.15 26.60 -5.22
N ILE A 533 62.42 27.34 -6.05
CA ILE A 533 62.99 28.14 -7.14
C ILE A 533 64.03 29.13 -6.61
N ILE A 534 63.68 29.91 -5.58
CA ILE A 534 64.58 30.89 -4.96
C ILE A 534 65.83 30.20 -4.42
N SER A 535 65.68 29.05 -3.76
CA SER A 535 66.82 28.30 -3.22
C SER A 535 67.74 27.79 -4.33
N THR A 536 67.19 27.22 -5.42
CA THR A 536 67.99 26.81 -6.59
C THR A 536 68.72 27.98 -7.24
N VAL A 537 68.07 29.13 -7.41
CA VAL A 537 68.70 30.33 -7.99
C VAL A 537 69.82 30.84 -7.07
N TRP A 538 69.60 30.84 -5.76
CA TRP A 538 70.60 31.27 -4.79
C TRP A 538 71.82 30.34 -4.77
N PHE A 539 71.61 29.02 -4.71
CA PHE A 539 72.70 28.04 -4.81
C PHE A 539 73.45 28.12 -6.15
N GLY A 540 72.73 28.36 -7.25
CA GLY A 540 73.33 28.59 -8.56
C GLY A 540 74.22 29.83 -8.57
N LEU A 541 73.75 30.96 -8.02
CA LEU A 541 74.53 32.19 -7.90
C LEU A 541 75.75 32.04 -6.98
N VAL A 542 75.60 31.38 -5.83
CA VAL A 542 76.72 31.11 -4.91
C VAL A 542 77.77 30.22 -5.56
N GLY A 543 77.35 29.16 -6.26
CA GLY A 543 78.26 28.30 -7.02
C GLY A 543 79.02 29.07 -8.11
N LEU A 544 78.32 29.93 -8.84
CA LEU A 544 78.89 30.76 -9.89
C LEU A 544 79.90 31.79 -9.32
N PHE A 545 79.60 32.37 -8.15
CA PHE A 545 80.52 33.26 -7.43
C PHE A 545 81.77 32.52 -6.93
N TYR A 546 81.63 31.26 -6.49
CA TYR A 546 82.75 30.43 -6.05
C TYR A 546 83.67 30.06 -7.22
N ILE A 547 83.10 29.75 -8.38
CA ILE A 547 83.83 29.47 -9.61
C ILE A 547 84.58 30.71 -10.10
N LEU A 548 83.94 31.88 -10.10
CA LEU A 548 84.55 33.16 -10.48
C LEU A 548 85.69 33.62 -9.56
N LYS A 549 85.81 33.06 -8.35
CA LYS A 549 86.89 33.38 -7.40
C LYS A 549 88.16 32.55 -7.63
N TYR A 550 88.05 31.47 -8.42
CA TYR A 550 89.14 30.55 -8.76
C TYR A 550 89.61 30.68 -10.23
N ILE A 551 89.00 31.60 -10.97
CA ILE A 551 89.45 32.12 -12.27
C ILE A 551 90.10 33.48 -11.99
#